data_AF-A0A177CNU2-F1
#
_entry.id   AF-A0A177CNU2-F1
#
_cell.length_a   1.000
_cell.length_b   1.000
_cell.length_c   1.000
_cell.angle_alpha   90.00
_cell.angle_beta   90.00
_cell.angle_gamma   90.00
#
_symmetry.space_group_name_H-M   'P 1'
#
loop_
_entity.id
_entity.type
_entity.pdbx_description
1 polymer ?
#
loop_
_entity_poly.entity_id
_entity_poly.type
_entity_poly.pdbx_seq_one_letter_code
_entity_poly.pdbx_strand_id
1 'polypeptide(L)'
;MSDDTRKTMKATFKVGFWHVVGRAPALCTTPAATASSGFQVHRRAVTYCLEEAGRAPDLEIMGMCSKSGTSTAVGDRRQLGPQAYSSQLDKLFLRNTRHLRWFQNAALLELCQRLHDAEGIRENPGALNNVTKHRAKSTSLRIRGIRSTIVVLNIEDVAPTRDATGSCYCVETSLTTMHDLINRLRHVSGDDIMIVTPYNARVRLLGAM
;
A
#
# COMPACT_ATOMS: atom_id res chain seq x y z
N MET A 1 40.78 -7.43 -10.35
CA MET A 1 40.61 -6.01 -9.92
C MET A 1 41.20 -5.89 -8.52
N SER A 2 42.15 -4.99 -8.27
CA SER A 2 42.79 -4.89 -6.95
C SER A 2 41.88 -4.16 -5.95
N ASP A 3 42.12 -4.38 -4.66
CA ASP A 3 41.35 -3.72 -3.59
C ASP A 3 41.56 -2.20 -3.59
N ASP A 4 42.73 -1.73 -4.00
CA ASP A 4 43.00 -0.29 -4.14
C ASP A 4 42.21 0.33 -5.28
N THR A 5 42.09 -0.36 -6.43
CA THR A 5 41.19 0.09 -7.51
C THR A 5 39.75 0.17 -7.01
N ARG A 6 39.29 -0.81 -6.23
CA ARG A 6 37.93 -0.82 -5.66
C ARG A 6 37.70 0.33 -4.68
N LYS A 7 38.69 0.65 -3.83
CA LYS A 7 38.61 1.78 -2.88
C LYS A 7 38.54 3.12 -3.61
N THR A 8 39.41 3.33 -4.60
CA THR A 8 39.43 4.56 -5.41
C THR A 8 38.12 4.74 -6.17
N MET A 9 37.60 3.70 -6.81
CA MET A 9 36.30 3.76 -7.50
C MET A 9 35.16 4.14 -6.56
N LYS A 10 35.11 3.58 -5.34
CA LYS A 10 34.11 3.95 -4.33
C LYS A 10 34.21 5.42 -3.91
N ALA A 11 35.42 5.93 -3.72
CA ALA A 11 35.65 7.33 -3.37
C ALA A 11 35.19 8.27 -4.49
N THR A 12 35.58 8.00 -5.73
CA THR A 12 35.17 8.78 -6.90
C THR A 12 33.66 8.75 -7.09
N PHE A 13 33.04 7.58 -6.95
CA PHE A 13 31.58 7.44 -7.03
C PHE A 13 30.88 8.26 -5.95
N LYS A 14 31.39 8.26 -4.71
CA LYS A 14 30.83 9.05 -3.62
C LYS A 14 30.90 10.56 -3.90
N VAL A 15 32.00 11.04 -4.49
CA VAL A 15 32.13 12.44 -4.90
C VAL A 15 31.13 12.79 -6.00
N GLY A 16 31.04 11.95 -7.04
CA GLY A 16 30.07 12.14 -8.13
C GLY A 16 28.62 12.13 -7.64
N PHE A 17 28.29 11.21 -6.73
CA PHE A 17 26.97 11.14 -6.10
C PHE A 17 26.61 12.44 -5.39
N TRP A 18 27.49 12.98 -4.53
CA TRP A 18 27.21 14.24 -3.82
C TRP A 18 27.15 15.44 -4.73
N HIS A 19 27.92 15.44 -5.82
CA HIS A 19 27.83 16.47 -6.84
C HIS A 19 26.44 16.51 -7.50
N VAL A 20 25.90 15.34 -7.86
CA VAL A 20 24.54 15.22 -8.41
C VAL A 20 23.50 15.65 -7.39
N VAL A 21 23.60 15.17 -6.13
CA VAL A 21 22.67 15.54 -5.05
C VAL A 21 22.63 17.05 -4.83
N GLY A 22 23.79 17.72 -4.81
CA GLY A 22 23.86 19.17 -4.62
C GLY A 22 23.21 19.96 -5.75
N ARG A 23 23.32 19.49 -7.00
CA ARG A 23 22.90 20.23 -8.21
C ARG A 23 21.52 19.85 -8.76
N ALA A 24 21.00 18.68 -8.40
CA ALA A 24 19.71 18.24 -8.90
C ALA A 24 18.61 19.27 -8.54
N PRO A 25 17.72 19.64 -9.48
CA PRO A 25 16.60 20.54 -9.19
C PRO A 25 15.59 19.88 -8.26
N ALA A 26 15.35 18.57 -8.43
CA ALA A 26 14.48 17.75 -7.61
C ALA A 26 15.16 16.41 -7.29
N LEU A 27 14.87 15.86 -6.11
CA LEU A 27 15.36 14.57 -5.66
C LEU A 27 14.21 13.80 -5.03
N CYS A 28 14.03 12.55 -5.45
CA CYS A 28 13.08 11.61 -4.84
C CYS A 28 13.87 10.59 -4.01
N THR A 29 13.57 10.50 -2.73
CA THR A 29 14.22 9.56 -1.81
C THR A 29 13.32 9.25 -0.63
N THR A 30 13.69 8.27 0.20
CA THR A 30 12.93 7.92 1.40
C THR A 30 13.15 8.96 2.50
N PRO A 31 12.18 9.18 3.40
CA PRO A 31 12.33 10.16 4.48
C PRO A 31 13.55 9.86 5.35
N ALA A 32 13.79 8.58 5.67
CA ALA A 32 14.96 8.10 6.40
C ALA A 32 16.30 8.54 5.77
N ALA A 33 16.42 8.51 4.44
CA ALA A 33 17.64 8.97 3.76
C ALA A 33 17.85 10.49 3.94
N THR A 34 16.76 11.28 3.91
CA THR A 34 16.84 12.73 4.13
C THR A 34 17.14 13.14 5.58
N ALA A 35 16.93 12.24 6.53
CA ALA A 35 17.26 12.44 7.94
C ALA A 35 18.76 12.21 8.21
N SER A 36 19.49 11.57 7.29
CA SER A 36 20.93 11.35 7.44
C SER A 36 21.73 12.66 7.37
N SER A 37 22.71 12.82 8.27
CA SER A 37 23.56 14.01 8.36
C SER A 37 24.31 14.29 7.06
N GLY A 38 24.81 13.25 6.38
CA GLY A 38 25.49 13.40 5.10
C GLY A 38 24.61 14.04 4.03
N PHE A 39 23.33 13.65 3.95
CA PHE A 39 22.42 14.22 2.96
C PHE A 39 22.14 15.69 3.22
N GLN A 40 21.98 16.08 4.49
CA GLN A 40 21.69 17.45 4.89
C GLN A 40 22.87 18.41 4.68
N VAL A 41 24.11 17.91 4.83
CA VAL A 41 25.32 18.72 4.55
C VAL A 41 25.37 19.12 3.07
N HIS A 42 25.03 18.19 2.17
CA HIS A 42 25.15 18.41 0.73
C HIS A 42 23.90 19.01 0.08
N ARG A 43 22.74 18.95 0.75
CA ARG A 43 21.47 19.44 0.20
C ARG A 43 20.65 20.21 1.23
N ARG A 44 20.46 21.50 0.95
CA ARG A 44 19.47 22.35 1.62
C ARG A 44 18.30 22.59 0.67
N ALA A 45 17.30 21.71 0.70
CA ALA A 45 16.12 21.90 -0.14
C ALA A 45 15.24 23.02 0.44
N VAL A 46 14.71 23.85 -0.46
CA VAL A 46 13.76 24.94 -0.13
C VAL A 46 12.35 24.42 0.06
N THR A 47 12.03 23.30 -0.59
CA THR A 47 10.71 22.67 -0.53
C THR A 47 10.84 21.17 -0.33
N TYR A 48 9.99 20.64 0.53
CA TYR A 48 9.87 19.22 0.86
C TYR A 48 8.46 18.74 0.56
N CYS A 49 8.34 17.61 -0.15
CA CYS A 49 7.06 16.95 -0.41
C CYS A 49 7.13 15.53 0.14
N LEU A 50 6.22 15.19 1.06
CA LEU A 50 6.08 13.85 1.62
C LEU A 50 4.82 13.20 1.06
N GLU A 51 4.99 12.21 0.19
CA GLU A 51 3.92 11.29 -0.22
C GLU A 51 3.73 10.23 0.86
N GLU A 52 2.51 9.67 0.96
CA GLU A 52 2.16 8.65 1.96
C GLU A 52 2.43 9.06 3.42
N ALA A 53 2.25 10.35 3.75
CA ALA A 53 2.48 10.90 5.08
C ALA A 53 1.65 10.19 6.18
N GLY A 54 0.55 9.53 5.80
CA GLY A 54 -0.24 8.70 6.72
C GLY A 54 0.52 7.51 7.28
N ARG A 55 1.51 7.01 6.54
CA ARG A 55 2.34 5.87 6.91
C ARG A 55 3.67 6.25 7.55
N ALA A 56 4.12 7.50 7.39
CA ALA A 56 5.37 7.96 7.97
C ALA A 56 5.29 8.09 9.51
N PRO A 57 6.30 7.65 10.28
CA PRO A 57 6.37 7.93 11.71
C PRO A 57 6.57 9.43 11.96
N ASP A 58 6.11 9.92 13.11
CA ASP A 58 6.14 11.35 13.42
C ASP A 58 7.56 11.91 13.44
N LEU A 59 8.55 11.11 13.82
CA LEU A 59 9.97 11.50 13.78
C LEU A 59 10.44 11.86 12.36
N GLU A 60 9.97 11.14 11.35
CA GLU A 60 10.30 11.44 9.95
C GLU A 60 9.63 12.74 9.49
N ILE A 61 8.36 12.94 9.87
CA ILE A 61 7.61 14.16 9.55
C ILE A 61 8.25 15.37 10.23
N MET A 62 8.57 15.27 11.52
CA MET A 62 9.23 16.33 12.28
C MET A 62 10.64 16.61 11.75
N GLY A 63 11.38 15.57 11.36
CA GLY A 63 12.67 15.71 10.70
C GLY A 63 12.58 16.49 9.38
N MET A 64 11.46 16.42 8.66
CA MET A 64 11.22 17.25 7.47
C MET A 64 10.78 18.67 7.84
N CYS A 65 9.81 18.82 8.75
CA CYS A 65 9.25 20.12 9.15
C CYS A 65 10.25 21.04 9.87
N SER A 66 11.24 20.46 10.55
CA SER A 66 12.32 21.20 11.22
C SER A 66 13.33 21.85 10.25
N LYS A 67 13.25 21.54 8.96
CA LYS A 67 14.16 22.10 7.94
C LYS A 67 13.65 23.46 7.47
N SER A 68 14.57 24.39 7.21
CA SER A 68 14.25 25.72 6.69
C SER A 68 13.68 25.63 5.27
N GLY A 69 12.36 25.55 5.13
CA GLY A 69 11.70 25.40 3.84
C GLY A 69 10.19 25.22 3.96
N THR A 70 9.51 25.19 2.81
CA THR A 70 8.10 24.85 2.71
C THR A 70 7.93 23.34 2.70
N SER A 71 7.04 22.82 3.54
CA SER A 71 6.77 21.38 3.62
C SER A 71 5.33 21.09 3.23
N THR A 72 5.13 20.16 2.30
CA THR A 72 3.82 19.63 1.91
C THR A 72 3.77 18.15 2.25
N ALA A 73 2.72 17.71 2.93
CA ALA A 73 2.50 16.32 3.28
C ALA A 73 1.16 15.85 2.70
N VAL A 74 1.20 14.75 1.95
CA VAL A 74 0.06 14.14 1.27
C VAL A 74 -0.16 12.75 1.84
N GLY A 75 -1.38 12.43 2.25
CA GLY A 75 -1.73 11.11 2.77
C GLY A 75 -3.22 11.01 3.12
N ASP A 76 -3.67 9.79 3.43
CA ASP A 76 -5.04 9.52 3.87
C ASP A 76 -5.03 8.85 5.25
N ARG A 77 -5.61 9.53 6.23
CA ARG A 77 -5.71 9.05 7.62
C ARG A 77 -6.56 7.78 7.79
N ARG A 78 -7.39 7.46 6.80
CA ARG A 78 -8.29 6.28 6.82
C ARG A 78 -7.59 5.03 6.26
N GLN A 79 -6.39 5.18 5.70
CA GLN A 79 -5.57 4.07 5.23
C GLN A 79 -4.64 3.58 6.34
N LEU A 80 -3.75 2.64 6.00
CA LEU A 80 -2.79 2.09 6.95
C LEU A 80 -1.95 3.21 7.58
N GLY A 81 -1.88 3.20 8.92
CA GLY A 81 -1.02 4.11 9.68
C GLY A 81 0.44 3.64 9.72
N PRO A 82 1.30 4.33 10.48
CA PRO A 82 2.66 3.87 10.74
C PRO A 82 2.63 2.53 11.47
N GLN A 83 3.56 1.63 11.14
CA GLN A 83 3.65 0.28 11.74
C GLN A 83 4.23 0.27 13.18
N ALA A 84 4.56 1.44 13.75
CA ALA A 84 5.13 1.53 15.08
C ALA A 84 4.06 1.52 16.19
N TYR A 85 4.42 1.02 17.37
CA TYR A 85 3.61 0.92 18.60
C TYR A 85 3.15 2.26 19.21
N SER A 86 3.07 3.34 18.43
CA SER A 86 2.58 4.63 18.90
C SER A 86 1.12 4.82 18.51
N SER A 87 0.34 5.42 19.41
CA SER A 87 -0.99 5.92 19.09
C SER A 87 -0.92 6.81 17.86
N GLN A 88 -1.84 6.61 16.91
CA GLN A 88 -1.98 7.49 15.75
C GLN A 88 -2.29 8.90 16.29
N LEU A 89 -1.30 9.79 16.31
CA LEU A 89 -1.57 11.21 16.52
C LEU A 89 -2.45 11.71 15.36
N ASP A 90 -3.34 12.66 15.65
CA ASP A 90 -4.09 13.38 14.63
C ASP A 90 -3.12 14.12 13.73
N LYS A 91 -2.74 13.47 12.63
CA LYS A 91 -1.77 13.99 11.68
C LYS A 91 -2.38 15.14 10.89
N LEU A 92 -1.58 16.19 10.71
CA LEU A 92 -1.91 17.38 9.95
C LEU A 92 -1.89 17.05 8.44
N PHE A 93 -2.99 16.52 7.91
CA PHE A 93 -3.10 16.25 6.47
C PHE A 93 -3.62 17.47 5.73
N LEU A 94 -2.81 17.96 4.79
CA LEU A 94 -3.20 19.02 3.89
C LEU A 94 -3.75 18.38 2.60
N ARG A 95 -5.03 18.66 2.33
CA ARG A 95 -5.78 18.46 1.07
C ARG A 95 -6.65 17.19 1.00
N ASN A 96 -7.95 17.42 1.12
CA ASN A 96 -9.01 16.45 0.83
C ASN A 96 -9.22 16.31 -0.69
N THR A 97 -8.47 15.45 -1.36
CA THR A 97 -8.82 15.06 -2.73
C THR A 97 -10.10 14.22 -2.72
N ARG A 98 -11.15 14.74 -3.35
CA ARG A 98 -12.47 14.11 -3.40
C ARG A 98 -12.67 13.15 -4.57
N HIS A 99 -11.79 13.16 -5.57
CA HIS A 99 -11.93 12.30 -6.76
C HIS A 99 -10.89 11.18 -6.76
N LEU A 100 -11.35 9.94 -6.88
CA LEU A 100 -10.49 8.76 -6.95
C LEU A 100 -10.46 8.18 -8.36
N ARG A 101 -9.24 7.93 -8.87
CA ARG A 101 -9.02 7.35 -10.20
C ARG A 101 -9.06 5.83 -10.22
N TRP A 102 -8.87 5.18 -9.08
CA TRP A 102 -8.63 3.74 -9.01
C TRP A 102 -9.89 2.89 -8.95
N PHE A 103 -11.03 3.47 -8.56
CA PHE A 103 -12.29 2.75 -8.55
C PHE A 103 -12.88 2.67 -9.95
N GLN A 104 -12.71 1.52 -10.60
CA GLN A 104 -13.36 1.21 -11.88
C GLN A 104 -14.80 0.68 -11.72
N ASN A 105 -15.23 0.48 -10.47
CA ASN A 105 -16.52 -0.12 -10.13
C ASN A 105 -17.24 0.73 -9.07
N ALA A 106 -18.40 1.27 -9.46
CA ALA A 106 -19.26 2.08 -8.59
C ALA A 106 -19.71 1.35 -7.32
N ALA A 107 -20.02 0.06 -7.39
CA ALA A 107 -20.45 -0.70 -6.22
C ALA A 107 -19.33 -0.86 -5.18
N LEU A 108 -18.07 -0.95 -5.63
CA LEU A 108 -16.92 -1.02 -4.74
C LEU A 108 -16.62 0.35 -4.12
N LEU A 109 -16.73 1.42 -4.90
CA LEU A 109 -16.61 2.78 -4.40
C LEU A 109 -17.67 3.07 -3.32
N GLU A 110 -18.92 2.72 -3.59
CA GLU A 110 -20.04 2.89 -2.65
C GLU A 110 -19.81 2.11 -1.35
N LEU A 111 -19.34 0.86 -1.45
CA LEU A 111 -18.98 0.06 -0.29
C LEU A 111 -17.89 0.75 0.55
N CYS A 112 -16.82 1.24 -0.09
CA CYS A 112 -15.75 1.96 0.60
C CYS A 112 -16.23 3.28 1.23
N GLN A 113 -17.09 4.04 0.56
CA GLN A 113 -17.67 5.27 1.10
C GLN A 113 -18.44 5.01 2.39
N ARG A 114 -19.27 3.96 2.41
CA ARG A 114 -20.06 3.56 3.58
C ARG A 114 -19.18 3.07 4.73
N LEU A 115 -18.16 2.27 4.43
CA LEU A 115 -17.26 1.71 5.45
C LEU A 115 -16.35 2.76 6.12
N HIS A 116 -16.03 3.84 5.40
CA HIS A 116 -15.08 4.87 5.87
C HIS A 116 -15.74 6.22 6.19
N ASP A 117 -17.07 6.28 6.25
CA ASP A 117 -17.85 7.51 6.46
C ASP A 117 -17.37 8.65 5.54
N ALA A 118 -17.28 8.34 4.25
CA ALA A 118 -16.55 9.11 3.26
C ALA A 118 -17.44 9.58 2.11
N GLU A 119 -18.63 10.10 2.41
CA GLU A 119 -19.64 10.53 1.44
C GLU A 119 -19.16 11.57 0.42
N GLY A 120 -18.11 12.34 0.77
CA GLY A 120 -17.49 13.33 -0.11
C GLY A 120 -16.58 12.77 -1.19
N ILE A 121 -16.22 11.48 -1.13
CA ILE A 121 -15.42 10.81 -2.16
C ILE A 121 -16.31 10.57 -3.39
N ARG A 122 -15.79 10.76 -4.59
CA ARG A 122 -16.47 10.48 -5.86
C ARG A 122 -15.51 9.78 -6.80
N GLU A 123 -16.05 9.08 -7.78
CA GLU A 123 -15.27 8.61 -8.91
C GLU A 123 -14.69 9.80 -9.68
N ASN A 124 -13.55 9.57 -10.32
CA ASN A 124 -13.08 10.47 -11.36
C ASN A 124 -13.96 10.27 -12.62
N PRO A 125 -14.41 11.34 -13.30
CA PRO A 125 -15.18 11.21 -14.54
C PRO A 125 -14.48 10.28 -15.54
N GLY A 126 -15.22 9.30 -16.08
CA GLY A 126 -14.69 8.31 -17.02
C GLY A 126 -13.88 7.16 -16.39
N ALA A 127 -13.72 7.10 -15.07
CA ALA A 127 -12.99 6.00 -14.42
C ALA A 127 -13.78 4.67 -14.40
N LEU A 128 -15.11 4.74 -14.43
CA LEU A 128 -15.96 3.56 -14.38
C LEU A 128 -15.84 2.74 -15.68
N ASN A 129 -15.53 1.46 -15.54
CA ASN A 129 -15.30 0.57 -16.68
C ASN A 129 -16.38 -0.52 -16.75
N ASN A 130 -17.28 -0.38 -17.72
CA ASN A 130 -18.36 -1.34 -17.94
C ASN A 130 -17.85 -2.72 -18.36
N VAL A 131 -16.74 -2.80 -19.11
CA VAL A 131 -16.13 -4.07 -19.52
C VAL A 131 -15.62 -4.83 -18.30
N THR A 132 -14.85 -4.17 -17.42
CA THR A 132 -14.37 -4.77 -16.17
C THR A 132 -15.53 -5.20 -15.27
N LYS A 133 -16.57 -4.36 -15.15
CA LYS A 133 -17.78 -4.67 -14.39
C LYS A 133 -18.49 -5.92 -14.94
N HIS A 134 -18.66 -6.01 -16.26
CA HIS A 134 -19.28 -7.17 -16.89
C HIS A 134 -18.44 -8.43 -16.71
N ARG A 135 -17.11 -8.35 -16.89
CA ARG A 135 -16.18 -9.45 -16.63
C ARG A 135 -16.31 -9.96 -15.20
N ALA A 136 -16.27 -9.07 -14.21
CA ALA A 136 -16.43 -9.42 -12.81
C ALA A 136 -17.78 -10.10 -12.51
N LYS A 137 -18.90 -9.57 -13.04
CA LYS A 137 -20.23 -10.19 -12.88
C LYS A 137 -20.29 -11.59 -13.51
N SER A 138 -19.70 -11.77 -14.69
CA SER A 138 -19.66 -13.06 -15.38
C SER A 138 -18.79 -14.07 -14.62
N THR A 139 -17.66 -13.64 -14.06
CA THR A 139 -16.81 -14.47 -13.19
C THR A 139 -17.57 -14.93 -11.96
N SER A 140 -18.21 -14.01 -11.21
CA SER A 140 -19.03 -14.37 -10.04
C SER A 140 -20.18 -15.31 -10.39
N LEU A 141 -20.82 -15.12 -11.55
CA LEU A 141 -21.89 -16.00 -12.04
C LEU A 141 -21.37 -17.42 -12.30
N ARG A 142 -20.17 -17.56 -12.89
CA ARG A 142 -19.55 -18.87 -13.12
C ARG A 142 -19.13 -19.57 -11.83
N ILE A 143 -18.61 -18.81 -10.87
CA ILE A 143 -18.08 -19.39 -9.62
C ILE A 143 -19.21 -19.77 -8.66
N ARG A 144 -20.22 -18.90 -8.49
CA ARG A 144 -21.24 -19.04 -7.43
C ARG A 144 -22.67 -18.98 -7.93
N GLY A 145 -22.91 -18.80 -9.23
CA GLY A 145 -24.27 -18.60 -9.76
C GLY A 145 -24.84 -17.20 -9.48
N ILE A 146 -24.04 -16.26 -8.98
CA ILE A 146 -24.51 -14.93 -8.56
C ILE A 146 -23.96 -13.86 -9.50
N ARG A 147 -24.86 -13.08 -10.10
CA ARG A 147 -24.49 -11.99 -11.03
C ARG A 147 -24.17 -10.67 -10.30
N SER A 148 -23.13 -10.67 -9.48
CA SER A 148 -22.66 -9.49 -8.73
C SER A 148 -21.16 -9.24 -8.94
N THR A 149 -20.72 -7.99 -8.78
CA THR A 149 -19.28 -7.66 -8.75
C THR A 149 -18.65 -7.85 -7.39
N ILE A 150 -19.46 -7.85 -6.33
CA ILE A 150 -19.02 -8.06 -4.94
C ILE A 150 -19.86 -9.22 -4.42
N VAL A 151 -19.18 -10.25 -3.92
CA VAL A 151 -19.81 -11.42 -3.31
C VAL A 151 -19.20 -11.56 -1.92
N VAL A 152 -20.07 -11.53 -0.90
CA VAL A 152 -19.69 -11.79 0.48
C VAL A 152 -20.08 -13.22 0.79
N LEU A 153 -19.11 -14.04 1.20
CA LEU A 153 -19.34 -15.41 1.61
C LEU A 153 -19.36 -15.44 3.13
N ASN A 154 -20.52 -15.78 3.68
CA ASN A 154 -20.60 -16.12 5.09
C ASN A 154 -20.00 -17.52 5.28
N ILE A 155 -18.98 -17.62 6.11
CA ILE A 155 -18.30 -18.87 6.43
C ILE A 155 -18.67 -19.19 7.87
N GLU A 156 -19.11 -20.42 8.14
CA GLU A 156 -19.45 -20.86 9.49
C GLU A 156 -18.26 -20.68 10.44
N ASP A 157 -18.57 -20.23 11.66
CA ASP A 157 -17.58 -20.03 12.70
C ASP A 157 -17.02 -21.38 13.16
N VAL A 158 -15.73 -21.58 12.90
CA VAL A 158 -14.98 -22.73 13.39
C VAL A 158 -13.85 -22.22 14.28
N ALA A 159 -13.59 -22.96 15.36
CA ALA A 159 -12.56 -22.62 16.33
C ALA A 159 -11.20 -22.37 15.62
N PRO A 160 -10.58 -21.20 15.82
CA PRO A 160 -9.30 -20.90 15.18
C PRO A 160 -8.17 -21.72 15.79
N THR A 161 -7.29 -22.24 14.94
CA THR A 161 -6.02 -22.84 15.33
C THR A 161 -4.91 -21.77 15.31
N ARG A 162 -3.86 -21.94 16.10
CA ARG A 162 -2.69 -21.05 16.11
C ARG A 162 -1.43 -21.80 15.76
N ASP A 163 -0.52 -21.15 15.03
CA ASP A 163 0.83 -21.68 14.81
C ASP A 163 1.77 -21.34 15.98
N ALA A 164 3.02 -21.80 15.90
CA ALA A 164 4.05 -21.53 16.91
C ALA A 164 4.37 -20.03 17.10
N THR A 165 4.00 -19.16 16.14
CA THR A 165 4.18 -17.71 16.23
C THR A 165 2.96 -17.00 16.81
N GLY A 166 1.91 -17.75 17.16
CA GLY A 166 0.63 -17.23 17.63
C GLY A 166 -0.29 -16.71 16.52
N SER A 167 0.07 -16.92 15.25
CA SER A 167 -0.72 -16.51 14.09
C SER A 167 -1.92 -17.46 13.91
N CYS A 168 -3.13 -16.90 13.79
CA CYS A 168 -4.36 -17.67 13.72
C CYS A 168 -4.69 -18.12 12.29
N TYR A 169 -5.25 -19.32 12.16
CA TYR A 169 -5.82 -19.84 10.92
C TYR A 169 -6.96 -20.81 11.19
N CYS A 170 -7.75 -21.11 10.17
CA CYS A 170 -8.82 -22.11 10.22
C CYS A 170 -8.76 -22.96 8.95
N VAL A 171 -8.40 -24.24 9.10
CA VAL A 171 -8.22 -25.13 7.95
C VAL A 171 -9.57 -25.52 7.35
N GLU A 172 -10.49 -25.98 8.20
CA GLU A 172 -11.70 -26.66 7.78
C GLU A 172 -12.58 -25.80 6.88
N THR A 173 -12.80 -24.52 7.24
CA THR A 173 -13.73 -23.66 6.50
C THR A 173 -13.03 -22.61 5.67
N SER A 174 -12.08 -21.86 6.23
CA SER A 174 -11.48 -20.73 5.50
C SER A 174 -10.51 -21.15 4.40
N LEU A 175 -9.65 -22.16 4.63
CA LEU A 175 -8.73 -22.64 3.60
C LEU A 175 -9.46 -23.42 2.52
N THR A 176 -10.34 -24.35 2.90
CA THR A 176 -11.15 -25.12 1.93
C THR A 176 -11.95 -24.20 1.02
N THR A 177 -12.59 -23.15 1.58
CA THR A 177 -13.33 -22.16 0.78
C THR A 177 -12.41 -21.38 -0.16
N MET A 178 -11.22 -20.95 0.30
CA MET A 178 -10.27 -20.26 -0.57
C MET A 178 -9.75 -21.18 -1.69
N HIS A 179 -9.47 -22.45 -1.40
CA HIS A 179 -9.08 -23.42 -2.43
C HIS A 179 -10.17 -23.67 -3.46
N ASP A 180 -11.42 -23.86 -3.03
CA ASP A 180 -12.56 -23.98 -3.95
C ASP A 180 -12.68 -22.74 -4.85
N LEU A 181 -12.54 -21.53 -4.28
CA LEU A 181 -12.57 -20.28 -5.04
C LEU A 181 -11.43 -20.19 -6.07
N ILE A 182 -10.19 -20.45 -5.66
CA ILE A 182 -9.02 -20.45 -6.55
C ILE A 182 -9.21 -21.47 -7.67
N ASN A 183 -9.71 -22.67 -7.34
CA ASN A 183 -9.97 -23.71 -8.33
C ASN A 183 -11.03 -23.30 -9.35
N ARG A 184 -12.09 -22.61 -8.93
CA ARG A 184 -13.10 -22.06 -9.84
C ARG A 184 -12.59 -20.87 -10.66
N LEU A 185 -11.57 -20.17 -10.15
CA LEU A 185 -10.88 -19.06 -10.82
C LEU A 185 -9.76 -19.51 -11.77
N ARG A 186 -9.47 -20.81 -11.92
CA ARG A 186 -8.38 -21.33 -12.79
C ARG A 186 -8.40 -20.84 -14.24
N HIS A 187 -9.54 -20.37 -14.73
CA HIS A 187 -9.71 -19.82 -16.09
C HIS A 187 -9.35 -18.32 -16.20
N VAL A 188 -9.05 -17.66 -15.08
CA VAL A 188 -8.57 -16.28 -15.00
C VAL A 188 -7.05 -16.30 -14.88
N SER A 189 -6.37 -15.37 -15.57
CA SER A 189 -4.90 -15.25 -15.46
C SER A 189 -4.50 -15.01 -14.00
N GLY A 190 -3.42 -15.65 -13.54
CA GLY A 190 -2.92 -15.48 -12.18
C GLY A 190 -2.58 -14.01 -11.85
N ASP A 191 -2.08 -13.26 -12.84
CA ASP A 191 -1.73 -11.83 -12.69
C ASP A 191 -2.95 -10.93 -12.40
N ASP A 192 -4.17 -11.42 -12.70
CA ASP A 192 -5.43 -10.72 -12.44
C ASP A 192 -6.02 -11.05 -11.04
N ILE A 193 -5.34 -11.89 -10.23
CA ILE A 193 -5.85 -12.37 -8.92
C ILE A 193 -4.90 -11.94 -7.80
N MET A 194 -5.45 -11.22 -6.82
CA MET A 194 -4.75 -10.88 -5.58
C MET A 194 -5.53 -11.41 -4.38
N ILE A 195 -4.86 -12.14 -3.50
CA ILE A 195 -5.41 -12.63 -2.23
C ILE A 195 -4.81 -11.80 -1.10
N VAL A 196 -5.68 -11.22 -0.27
CA VAL A 196 -5.25 -10.43 0.91
C VAL A 196 -5.75 -11.14 2.16
N THR A 197 -4.84 -11.38 3.12
CA THR A 197 -5.19 -12.01 4.40
C THR A 197 -4.41 -11.37 5.56
N PRO A 198 -5.03 -11.23 6.75
CA PRO A 198 -4.35 -10.60 7.90
C PRO A 198 -3.33 -11.50 8.62
N TYR A 199 -3.28 -12.80 8.33
CA TYR A 199 -2.45 -13.76 9.09
C TYR A 199 -1.39 -14.44 8.23
N ASN A 200 -0.13 -14.34 8.66
CA ASN A 200 1.01 -14.98 8.00
C ASN A 200 0.90 -16.51 7.97
N ALA A 201 0.35 -17.15 9.01
CA ALA A 201 0.12 -18.60 9.01
C ALA A 201 -0.79 -19.02 7.83
N ARG A 202 -1.82 -18.22 7.53
CA ARG A 202 -2.72 -18.49 6.40
C ARG A 202 -2.03 -18.33 5.05
N VAL A 203 -1.13 -17.36 4.89
CA VAL A 203 -0.30 -17.22 3.68
C VAL A 203 0.55 -18.47 3.46
N ARG A 204 1.23 -18.95 4.52
CA ARG A 204 2.08 -20.14 4.45
C ARG A 204 1.28 -21.38 4.06
N LEU A 205 0.09 -21.56 4.64
CA LEU A 205 -0.76 -22.70 4.34
C LEU A 205 -1.28 -22.66 2.89
N LEU A 206 -1.70 -21.49 2.40
CA LEU A 206 -2.11 -21.33 1.00
C LEU A 206 -0.96 -21.58 0.01
N GLY A 207 0.28 -21.25 0.38
CA GLY A 207 1.46 -21.48 -0.46
C GLY A 207 2.05 -22.90 -0.38
N ALA A 208 1.66 -23.69 0.61
CA ALA A 208 2.11 -25.07 0.80
C ALA A 208 1.21 -26.10 0.08
N MET A 209 0.08 -25.66 -0.47
CA MET A 209 -0.93 -26.47 -1.14
C MET A 209 -0.88 -26.26 -2.65
#